data_AF-A0AB74Q154-F1
#
_entry.id   AF-A0AB74Q154-F1
#
_cell.length_a   1.000
_cell.length_b   1.000
_cell.length_c   1.000
_cell.angle_alpha   90.00
_cell.angle_beta   90.00
_cell.angle_gamma   90.00
#
_symmetry.space_group_name_H-M   'P 1'
#
loop_
_entity.id
_entity.type
_entity.pdbx_description
1 polymer ?
#
loop_
_entity_poly.entity_id
_entity_poly.type
_entity_poly.pdbx_seq_one_letter_code
_entity_poly.pdbx_strand_id
1 'polypeptide(L)'
;MNYLSNFFNTTIQLNIYIIVIVAACYIAIHQYRHKPVLNYLDVILNYIPVLTHEFGHVLFNKLAGGRAKDLVIVTNPRERQQTLQQGFAITQSRHLAGQWLTTIGGYFMPPIMLLIGLASSHYQIPSFFIFTYLLIFIYFLILTSRKGSPIVVITLISIMLYFILKDENIVEIQLLVTMSYQYILGVLLGEVLQSSWTIAKLTFQRPSPQWDGSALKELSHVPIFIYSTIWIIFNLYAVNILLKYTHLIN
;
A
#
# COMPACT_ATOMS: atom_id res chain seq x y z
N MET A 1 15.89 2.81 30.00
CA MET A 1 16.13 3.48 28.70
C MET A 1 14.80 3.94 28.11
N ASN A 2 14.73 5.10 27.45
CA ASN A 2 13.47 5.64 26.93
C ASN A 2 13.26 5.21 25.46
N TYR A 3 12.81 3.97 25.26
CA TYR A 3 12.62 3.34 23.94
C TYR A 3 11.79 4.18 22.96
N LEU A 4 10.79 4.91 23.46
CA LEU A 4 9.98 5.85 22.68
C LEU A 4 10.81 6.99 22.10
N SER A 5 11.68 7.60 22.90
CA SER A 5 12.57 8.67 22.44
C SER A 5 13.51 8.17 21.34
N ASN A 6 14.07 6.96 21.50
CA ASN A 6 14.95 6.37 20.49
C ASN A 6 14.21 6.07 19.19
N PHE A 7 12.97 5.55 19.26
CA PHE A 7 12.16 5.31 18.08
C PHE A 7 11.85 6.59 17.30
N PHE A 8 11.43 7.66 17.98
CA PHE A 8 11.10 8.92 17.30
C PHE A 8 12.31 9.64 16.72
N ASN A 9 13.48 9.52 17.35
CA ASN A 9 14.72 10.16 16.93
C ASN A 9 15.58 9.29 15.99
N THR A 10 15.11 8.11 15.60
CA THR A 10 15.85 7.25 14.65
C THR A 10 15.87 7.91 13.28
N THR A 11 17.06 8.08 12.72
CA THR A 11 17.24 8.54 11.33
C THR A 11 17.48 7.34 10.42
N ILE A 12 16.89 7.38 9.22
CA ILE A 12 17.01 6.32 8.22
C ILE A 12 17.52 6.95 6.93
N GLN A 13 18.69 6.50 6.49
CA GLN A 13 19.19 6.77 5.16
C GLN A 13 18.58 5.78 4.17
N LEU A 14 17.98 6.29 3.09
CA LEU A 14 17.40 5.44 2.06
C LEU A 14 18.51 4.74 1.27
N ASN A 15 18.40 3.42 1.13
CA ASN A 15 19.22 2.68 0.18
C ASN A 15 18.35 2.28 -1.01
N ILE A 16 18.52 3.03 -2.10
CA ILE A 16 17.74 2.84 -3.33
C ILE A 16 17.88 1.44 -3.92
N TYR A 17 19.04 0.79 -3.76
CA TYR A 17 19.24 -0.57 -4.26
C TYR A 17 18.33 -1.57 -3.56
N ILE A 18 18.18 -1.45 -2.22
CA ILE A 18 17.27 -2.32 -1.46
C ILE A 18 15.83 -2.10 -1.91
N ILE A 19 15.40 -0.83 -2.02
CA ILE A 19 14.04 -0.47 -2.43
C ILE A 19 13.74 -1.04 -3.83
N VAL A 20 14.66 -0.86 -4.79
CA VAL A 20 14.52 -1.35 -6.17
C VAL A 20 14.52 -2.88 -6.23
N ILE A 21 15.38 -3.56 -5.46
CA ILE A 21 15.41 -5.03 -5.40
C ILE A 21 14.07 -5.56 -4.87
N VAL A 22 13.55 -4.99 -3.80
CA VAL A 22 12.24 -5.38 -3.24
C VAL A 22 11.12 -5.13 -4.26
N ALA A 23 11.13 -3.98 -4.93
CA ALA A 23 10.15 -3.65 -5.97
C ALA A 23 10.22 -4.64 -7.16
N ALA A 24 11.43 -4.97 -7.63
CA ALA A 24 11.63 -5.93 -8.71
C ALA A 24 11.15 -7.34 -8.31
N CYS A 25 11.47 -7.80 -7.11
CA CYS A 25 10.98 -9.06 -6.56
C CYS A 25 9.45 -9.08 -6.47
N TYR A 26 8.85 -8.00 -5.97
CA TYR A 26 7.39 -7.83 -5.91
C TYR A 26 6.76 -7.98 -7.31
N ILE A 27 7.28 -7.27 -8.32
CA ILE A 27 6.75 -7.31 -9.69
C ILE A 27 6.91 -8.70 -10.30
N ALA A 28 8.09 -9.31 -10.14
CA ALA A 28 8.37 -10.65 -10.67
C ALA A 28 7.42 -11.69 -10.06
N ILE A 29 7.26 -11.70 -8.73
CA ILE A 29 6.36 -12.63 -8.04
C ILE A 29 4.93 -12.43 -8.52
N HIS A 30 4.48 -11.18 -8.65
CA HIS A 30 3.14 -10.87 -9.12
C HIS A 30 2.86 -11.37 -10.54
N GLN A 31 3.85 -11.25 -11.45
CA GLN A 31 3.74 -11.74 -12.83
C GLN A 31 3.65 -13.27 -12.90
N TYR A 32 4.36 -13.97 -12.02
CA TYR A 32 4.40 -15.44 -11.97
C TYR A 32 3.47 -16.06 -10.91
N ARG A 33 2.51 -15.29 -10.38
CA ARG A 33 1.56 -15.71 -9.32
C ARG A 33 0.64 -16.88 -9.68
N HIS A 34 0.65 -17.34 -10.93
CA HIS A 34 -0.06 -18.56 -11.34
C HIS A 34 0.62 -19.83 -10.82
N LYS A 35 1.90 -19.76 -10.42
CA LYS A 35 2.64 -20.88 -9.82
C LYS A 35 2.30 -21.05 -8.32
N PRO A 36 2.25 -22.30 -7.81
CA PRO A 36 1.69 -22.62 -6.49
C PRO A 36 2.48 -22.12 -5.28
N VAL A 37 3.77 -21.79 -5.42
CA VAL A 37 4.54 -21.15 -4.32
C VAL A 37 4.44 -19.64 -4.42
N LEU A 38 4.47 -19.11 -5.65
CA LEU A 38 4.49 -17.68 -5.91
C LEU A 38 3.14 -17.01 -5.63
N ASN A 39 2.04 -17.75 -5.66
CA ASN A 39 0.72 -17.23 -5.29
C ASN A 39 0.63 -16.85 -3.80
N TYR A 40 1.30 -17.57 -2.90
CA TYR A 40 1.35 -17.25 -1.47
C TYR A 40 2.32 -16.10 -1.21
N LEU A 41 3.47 -16.08 -1.89
CA LEU A 41 4.40 -14.95 -1.82
C LEU A 41 3.75 -13.66 -2.35
N ASP A 42 2.95 -13.75 -3.41
CA ASP A 42 2.14 -12.63 -3.92
C ASP A 42 1.19 -12.11 -2.84
N VAL A 43 0.51 -12.97 -2.08
CA VAL A 43 -0.35 -12.54 -0.97
C VAL A 43 0.44 -11.76 0.09
N ILE A 44 1.61 -12.26 0.49
CA ILE A 44 2.44 -11.65 1.53
C ILE A 44 2.96 -10.28 1.08
N LEU A 45 3.55 -10.21 -0.11
CA LEU A 45 4.14 -8.98 -0.63
C LEU A 45 3.08 -7.92 -0.97
N ASN A 46 1.89 -8.34 -1.43
CA ASN A 46 0.78 -7.43 -1.71
C ASN A 46 0.01 -7.00 -0.47
N TYR A 47 0.27 -7.56 0.71
CA TYR A 47 -0.55 -7.26 1.88
C TYR A 47 -0.58 -5.75 2.21
N ILE A 48 0.59 -5.11 2.24
CA ILE A 48 0.71 -3.68 2.54
C ILE A 48 0.17 -2.82 1.38
N PRO A 49 0.55 -3.05 0.10
CA PRO A 49 -0.05 -2.34 -1.03
C PRO A 49 -1.57 -2.43 -1.09
N VAL A 50 -2.16 -3.62 -0.97
CA VAL A 50 -3.61 -3.84 -0.99
C VAL A 50 -4.27 -3.16 0.21
N LEU A 51 -3.72 -3.32 1.42
CA LEU A 51 -4.22 -2.60 2.59
C LEU A 51 -4.24 -1.09 2.33
N THR A 52 -3.19 -0.56 1.71
CA THR A 52 -3.05 0.86 1.40
C THR A 52 -4.08 1.31 0.38
N HIS A 53 -4.26 0.57 -0.71
CA HIS A 53 -5.26 0.83 -1.75
C HIS A 53 -6.68 0.84 -1.17
N GLU A 54 -7.06 -0.23 -0.48
CA GLU A 54 -8.40 -0.37 0.07
C GLU A 54 -8.68 0.62 1.20
N PHE A 55 -7.66 0.96 2.00
CA PHE A 55 -7.75 2.05 2.97
C PHE A 55 -7.95 3.41 2.29
N GLY A 56 -7.40 3.61 1.08
CA GLY A 56 -7.66 4.78 0.24
C GLY A 56 -9.14 4.99 -0.03
N HIS A 57 -9.86 3.92 -0.42
CA HIS A 57 -11.32 3.99 -0.56
C HIS A 57 -11.99 4.40 0.75
N VAL A 58 -11.61 3.77 1.87
CA VAL A 58 -12.20 4.06 3.18
C VAL A 58 -11.95 5.50 3.63
N LEU A 59 -10.72 6.00 3.47
CA LEU A 59 -10.33 7.33 3.88
C LEU A 59 -11.09 8.39 3.07
N PHE A 60 -11.06 8.27 1.74
CA PHE A 60 -11.72 9.24 0.86
C PHE A 60 -13.25 9.17 0.98
N ASN A 61 -13.81 7.99 1.25
CA ASN A 61 -15.22 7.86 1.58
C ASN A 61 -15.59 8.64 2.85
N LYS A 62 -14.78 8.51 3.92
CA LYS A 62 -15.00 9.26 5.16
C LYS A 62 -14.84 10.77 4.96
N LEU A 63 -13.84 11.21 4.19
CA LEU A 63 -13.64 12.62 3.86
C LEU A 63 -14.84 13.21 3.09
N ALA A 64 -15.50 12.42 2.25
CA ALA A 64 -16.75 12.79 1.58
C ALA A 64 -18.00 12.72 2.49
N GLY A 65 -17.86 12.44 3.79
CA GLY A 65 -18.98 12.26 4.71
C GLY A 65 -19.72 10.93 4.58
N GLY A 66 -19.10 9.94 3.92
CA GLY A 66 -19.56 8.56 3.83
C GLY A 66 -19.23 7.72 5.07
N ARG A 67 -19.56 6.43 5.01
CA ARG A 67 -19.26 5.44 6.06
C ARG A 67 -18.64 4.19 5.44
N ALA A 68 -17.50 3.76 5.97
CA ALA A 68 -16.96 2.43 5.68
C ALA A 68 -17.55 1.40 6.65
N LYS A 69 -18.02 0.28 6.12
CA LYS A 69 -18.61 -0.83 6.87
C LYS A 69 -17.65 -1.98 7.07
N ASP A 70 -16.85 -2.28 6.06
CA ASP A 70 -15.90 -3.37 6.08
C ASP A 70 -14.70 -3.05 5.20
N LEU A 71 -13.57 -3.66 5.52
CA LEU A 71 -12.31 -3.56 4.79
C LEU A 71 -11.68 -4.94 4.85
N VAL A 72 -11.56 -5.60 3.70
CA VAL A 72 -11.14 -7.00 3.62
C VAL A 72 -9.92 -7.14 2.74
N ILE A 73 -8.93 -7.87 3.24
CA ILE A 73 -7.79 -8.34 2.44
C ILE A 73 -7.98 -9.83 2.20
N VAL A 74 -8.05 -10.22 0.93
CA VAL A 74 -8.21 -11.62 0.55
C VAL A 74 -6.85 -12.30 0.67
N THR A 75 -6.70 -13.21 1.64
CA THR A 75 -5.43 -13.90 1.87
C THR A 75 -5.37 -15.32 1.29
N ASN A 76 -6.49 -15.88 0.86
CA ASN A 76 -6.53 -17.18 0.21
C ASN A 76 -6.23 -17.05 -1.29
N PRO A 77 -5.14 -17.63 -1.82
CA PRO A 77 -4.83 -17.55 -3.25
C PRO A 77 -5.92 -18.12 -4.16
N ARG A 78 -6.64 -19.17 -3.72
CA ARG A 78 -7.73 -19.76 -4.50
C ARG A 78 -8.89 -18.79 -4.65
N GLU A 79 -9.24 -18.08 -3.56
CA GLU A 79 -10.27 -17.05 -3.59
C GLU A 79 -9.86 -15.92 -4.55
N ARG A 80 -8.62 -15.42 -4.47
CA ARG A 80 -8.10 -14.40 -5.41
C ARG A 80 -8.21 -14.83 -6.87
N GLN A 81 -7.97 -16.11 -7.17
CA GLN A 81 -8.08 -16.62 -8.54
C GLN A 81 -9.54 -16.73 -9.01
N GLN A 82 -10.46 -17.06 -8.11
CA GLN A 82 -11.89 -17.19 -8.41
C GLN A 82 -12.59 -15.84 -8.55
N THR A 83 -12.27 -14.88 -7.66
CA THR A 83 -12.92 -13.56 -7.61
C THR A 83 -12.17 -12.48 -8.38
N LEU A 84 -10.90 -12.72 -8.70
CA LEU A 84 -9.95 -11.72 -9.25
C LEU A 84 -9.73 -10.51 -8.31
N GLN A 85 -10.15 -10.61 -7.05
CA GLN A 85 -10.01 -9.55 -6.05
C GLN A 85 -8.87 -9.87 -5.08
N GLN A 86 -7.99 -8.90 -4.84
CA GLN A 86 -6.93 -9.00 -3.83
C GLN A 86 -7.37 -8.42 -2.47
N GLY A 87 -8.30 -7.48 -2.49
CA GLY A 87 -8.98 -6.86 -1.37
C GLY A 87 -10.28 -6.22 -1.83
N PHE A 88 -11.08 -5.73 -0.89
CA PHE A 88 -12.22 -4.88 -1.15
C PHE A 88 -12.63 -4.09 0.10
N ALA A 89 -13.10 -2.87 -0.09
CA ALA A 89 -13.74 -2.04 0.93
C ALA A 89 -15.25 -1.93 0.68
N ILE A 90 -16.05 -2.17 1.71
CA ILE A 90 -17.50 -1.92 1.66
C ILE A 90 -17.77 -0.52 2.18
N THR A 91 -17.97 0.43 1.26
CA THR A 91 -18.22 1.84 1.59
C THR A 91 -19.64 2.26 1.25
N GLN A 92 -20.18 3.22 2.00
CA GLN A 92 -21.48 3.84 1.76
C GLN A 92 -21.32 5.35 1.58
N SER A 93 -21.44 5.80 0.34
CA SER A 93 -21.43 7.22 -0.02
C SER A 93 -22.83 7.81 0.07
N ARG A 94 -22.92 9.08 0.52
CA ARG A 94 -24.21 9.80 0.62
C ARG A 94 -24.65 10.46 -0.70
N HIS A 95 -23.71 10.70 -1.61
CA HIS A 95 -23.93 11.43 -2.85
C HIS A 95 -22.93 10.99 -3.92
N LEU A 96 -23.23 11.27 -5.19
CA LEU A 96 -22.43 10.83 -6.35
C LEU A 96 -20.99 11.34 -6.30
N ALA A 97 -20.77 12.60 -5.94
CA ALA A 97 -19.41 13.15 -5.80
C ALA A 97 -18.59 12.41 -4.73
N GLY A 98 -19.23 11.89 -3.67
CA GLY A 98 -18.57 11.11 -2.64
C GLY A 98 -18.21 9.71 -3.13
N GLN A 99 -19.04 9.09 -3.97
CA GLN A 99 -18.71 7.83 -4.65
C GLN A 99 -17.57 8.00 -5.65
N TRP A 100 -17.58 9.10 -6.41
CA TRP A 100 -16.48 9.49 -7.29
C TRP A 100 -15.17 9.67 -6.51
N LEU A 101 -15.21 10.42 -5.40
CA LEU A 101 -14.03 10.65 -4.55
C LEU A 101 -13.50 9.35 -3.92
N THR A 102 -14.40 8.49 -3.45
CA THR A 102 -14.07 7.17 -2.89
C THR A 102 -13.35 6.30 -3.90
N THR A 103 -13.88 6.22 -5.13
CA THR A 103 -13.34 5.37 -6.19
C THR A 103 -11.96 5.85 -6.64
N ILE A 104 -11.75 7.16 -6.70
CA ILE A 104 -10.44 7.74 -7.01
C ILE A 104 -9.40 7.51 -5.90
N GLY A 105 -9.84 7.53 -4.63
CA GLY A 105 -8.97 7.44 -3.48
C GLY A 105 -8.11 6.16 -3.43
N GLY A 106 -8.63 5.04 -3.92
CA GLY A 106 -7.89 3.76 -3.91
C GLY A 106 -6.59 3.82 -4.70
N TYR A 107 -6.66 4.37 -5.92
CA TYR A 107 -5.50 4.50 -6.81
C TYR A 107 -4.51 5.60 -6.41
N PHE A 108 -4.95 6.61 -5.66
CA PHE A 108 -4.03 7.63 -5.14
C PHE A 108 -3.33 7.24 -3.85
N MET A 109 -3.89 6.34 -3.05
CA MET A 109 -3.35 6.07 -1.72
C MET A 109 -1.96 5.41 -1.75
N PRO A 110 -1.66 4.40 -2.59
CA PRO A 110 -0.31 3.85 -2.69
C PRO A 110 0.78 4.87 -3.06
N PRO A 111 0.65 5.70 -4.12
CA PRO A 111 1.64 6.74 -4.43
C PRO A 111 1.69 7.85 -3.37
N ILE A 112 0.57 8.22 -2.73
CA ILE A 112 0.58 9.16 -1.58
C ILE A 112 1.41 8.58 -0.43
N MET A 113 1.20 7.32 -0.06
CA MET A 113 1.97 6.69 1.01
C MET A 113 3.44 6.54 0.66
N LEU A 114 3.76 6.23 -0.60
CA LEU A 114 5.15 6.24 -1.06
C LEU A 114 5.78 7.63 -0.89
N LEU A 115 5.08 8.69 -1.31
CA LEU A 115 5.54 10.07 -1.14
C LEU A 115 5.70 10.48 0.32
N ILE A 116 4.77 10.08 1.21
CA ILE A 116 4.88 10.32 2.65
C ILE A 116 6.13 9.63 3.20
N GLY A 117 6.37 8.37 2.84
CA GLY A 117 7.55 7.63 3.26
C GLY A 117 8.86 8.21 2.71
N LEU A 118 8.85 8.80 1.53
CA LEU A 118 10.03 9.49 0.99
C LEU A 118 10.28 10.82 1.70
N ALA A 119 9.22 11.61 1.90
CA ALA A 119 9.28 12.87 2.62
C ALA A 119 9.71 12.67 4.08
N SER A 120 9.20 11.66 4.78
CA SER A 120 9.56 11.42 6.17
C SER A 120 11.03 11.05 6.36
N SER A 121 11.65 10.35 5.41
CA SER A 121 13.10 10.11 5.46
C SER A 121 13.88 11.39 5.15
N HIS A 122 13.46 12.15 4.12
CA HIS A 122 14.10 13.41 3.75
C HIS A 122 14.11 14.43 4.90
N TYR A 123 12.99 14.57 5.61
CA TYR A 123 12.85 15.45 6.78
C TYR A 123 13.30 14.83 8.11
N GLN A 124 14.00 13.68 8.08
CA GLN A 124 14.56 13.02 9.27
C GLN A 124 13.52 12.63 10.35
N ILE A 125 12.30 12.30 9.92
CA ILE A 125 11.20 11.83 10.78
C ILE A 125 10.60 10.48 10.29
N PRO A 126 11.41 9.45 9.98
CA PRO A 126 10.92 8.19 9.42
C PRO A 126 9.94 7.43 10.35
N SER A 127 10.06 7.65 11.65
CA SER A 127 9.12 7.13 12.66
C SER A 127 7.66 7.52 12.38
N PHE A 128 7.42 8.72 11.81
CA PHE A 128 6.09 9.18 11.41
C PHE A 128 5.42 8.26 10.39
N PHE A 129 6.18 7.77 9.42
CA PHE A 129 5.66 6.88 8.37
C PHE A 129 5.28 5.51 8.93
N ILE A 130 6.14 4.91 9.76
CA ILE A 130 5.85 3.63 10.42
C ILE A 130 4.64 3.79 11.35
N PHE A 131 4.58 4.88 12.12
CA PHE A 131 3.45 5.17 13.00
C PHE A 131 2.14 5.36 12.22
N THR A 132 2.18 6.03 11.07
CA THR A 132 1.02 6.17 10.18
C THR A 132 0.51 4.80 9.71
N TYR A 133 1.41 3.90 9.31
CA TYR A 133 1.02 2.53 8.94
C TYR A 133 0.45 1.75 10.11
N LEU A 134 0.98 1.93 11.32
CA LEU A 134 0.43 1.32 12.53
C LEU A 134 -1.00 1.80 12.77
N LEU A 135 -1.28 3.10 12.62
CA LEU A 135 -2.64 3.64 12.74
C LEU A 135 -3.58 3.08 11.68
N ILE A 136 -3.14 2.98 10.42
CA ILE A 136 -3.91 2.34 9.34
C ILE A 136 -4.25 0.89 9.72
N PHE A 137 -3.27 0.15 10.23
CA PHE A 137 -3.45 -1.25 10.62
C PHE A 137 -4.39 -1.41 11.82
N ILE A 138 -4.28 -0.57 12.86
CA ILE A 138 -5.22 -0.54 13.99
C ILE A 138 -6.63 -0.23 13.52
N TYR A 139 -6.77 0.76 12.62
CA TYR A 139 -8.07 1.09 12.06
C TYR A 139 -8.67 -0.06 11.26
N PHE A 140 -7.85 -0.73 10.43
CA PHE A 140 -8.23 -1.93 9.71
C PHE A 140 -8.67 -3.07 10.65
N LEU A 141 -7.95 -3.29 11.75
CA LEU A 141 -8.30 -4.28 12.77
C LEU A 141 -9.69 -4.05 13.35
N ILE A 142 -10.09 -2.80 13.56
CA ILE A 142 -11.43 -2.48 14.06
C ILE A 142 -12.48 -2.79 12.99
N LEU A 143 -12.22 -2.40 11.75
CA LEU A 143 -13.21 -2.43 10.67
C LEU A 143 -13.40 -3.80 10.02
N THR A 144 -12.33 -4.59 9.88
CA THR A 144 -12.36 -5.82 9.07
C THR A 144 -13.23 -6.92 9.69
N SER A 145 -14.09 -7.55 8.90
CA SER A 145 -14.81 -8.76 9.31
C SER A 145 -13.90 -10.00 9.39
N ARG A 146 -12.79 -10.03 8.66
CA ARG A 146 -11.87 -11.18 8.57
C ARG A 146 -10.69 -11.05 9.53
N LYS A 147 -10.87 -11.49 10.78
CA LYS A 147 -9.84 -11.36 11.84
C LYS A 147 -8.65 -12.31 11.74
N GLY A 148 -8.67 -13.33 10.88
CA GLY A 148 -7.59 -14.32 10.77
C GLY A 148 -6.24 -13.72 10.35
N SER A 149 -6.18 -13.00 9.23
CA SER A 149 -4.91 -12.42 8.76
C SER A 149 -4.34 -11.34 9.67
N PRO A 150 -5.16 -10.40 10.21
CA PRO A 150 -4.65 -9.41 11.14
C PRO A 150 -4.11 -10.02 12.44
N ILE A 151 -4.75 -11.09 12.96
CA ILE A 151 -4.25 -11.78 14.17
C ILE A 151 -2.85 -12.34 13.93
N VAL A 152 -2.61 -12.99 12.79
CA VAL A 152 -1.27 -13.52 12.44
C VAL A 152 -0.25 -12.39 12.40
N VAL A 153 -0.58 -11.25 11.80
CA VAL A 153 0.31 -10.07 11.75
C VAL A 153 0.59 -9.53 13.15
N ILE A 154 -0.43 -9.39 14.02
CA ILE A 154 -0.23 -8.98 15.42
C ILE A 154 0.69 -9.96 16.13
N THR A 155 0.45 -11.26 16.02
CA THR A 155 1.29 -12.29 16.68
C THR A 155 2.75 -12.17 16.25
N LEU A 156 3.01 -12.00 14.95
CA LEU A 156 4.38 -11.82 14.44
C LEU A 156 5.02 -10.53 15.00
N ILE A 157 4.30 -9.42 15.00
CA ILE A 157 4.78 -8.15 15.57
C ILE A 157 5.05 -8.31 17.07
N SER A 158 4.17 -8.96 17.83
CA SER A 158 4.34 -9.19 19.27
C SER A 158 5.55 -10.07 19.59
N ILE A 159 5.77 -11.14 18.83
CA ILE A 159 6.96 -12.00 18.98
C ILE A 159 8.23 -11.19 18.68
N MET A 160 8.22 -10.42 17.60
CA MET A 160 9.35 -9.59 17.20
C MET A 160 9.66 -8.53 18.26
N LEU A 161 8.64 -7.85 18.79
CA LEU A 161 8.78 -6.89 19.89
C LEU A 161 9.29 -7.54 21.16
N TYR A 162 8.86 -8.77 21.48
CA TYR A 162 9.37 -9.50 22.64
C TYR A 162 10.88 -9.74 22.55
N PHE A 163 11.39 -10.21 21.41
CA PHE A 163 12.83 -10.40 21.21
C PHE A 163 13.61 -9.08 21.25
N ILE A 164 13.09 -8.04 20.60
CA ILE A 164 13.62 -6.67 20.65
C ILE A 164 13.79 -6.16 22.09
N LEU A 165 12.78 -6.36 22.93
CA LEU A 165 12.78 -5.86 24.31
C LEU A 165 13.62 -6.74 25.26
N LYS A 166 13.84 -8.00 24.91
CA LYS A 166 14.59 -8.95 25.74
C LYS A 166 16.10 -8.78 25.63
N ASP A 167 16.63 -8.60 24.41
CA ASP A 167 18.08 -8.63 24.18
C ASP A 167 18.78 -7.27 24.36
N GLU A 168 18.02 -6.18 24.61
CA GLU A 168 18.49 -4.78 24.76
C GLU A 168 19.44 -4.29 23.62
N ASN A 169 19.58 -5.05 22.53
CA ASN A 169 20.55 -4.80 21.47
C ASN A 169 20.05 -3.72 20.51
N ILE A 170 20.36 -2.46 20.82
CA ILE A 170 19.97 -1.26 20.06
C ILE A 170 20.30 -1.38 18.57
N VAL A 171 21.41 -2.02 18.20
CA VAL A 171 21.87 -2.15 16.80
C VAL A 171 20.91 -3.02 15.99
N GLU A 172 20.47 -4.14 16.55
CA GLU A 172 19.52 -5.05 15.89
C GLU A 172 18.14 -4.39 15.72
N ILE A 173 17.71 -3.62 16.71
CA ILE A 173 16.46 -2.85 16.66
C ILE A 173 16.52 -1.82 15.52
N GLN A 174 17.63 -1.07 15.42
CA GLN A 174 17.82 -0.06 14.38
C GLN A 174 17.88 -0.70 12.97
N LEU A 175 18.55 -1.85 12.83
CA LEU A 175 18.60 -2.59 11.58
C LEU A 175 17.20 -3.05 11.17
N LEU A 176 16.42 -3.62 12.09
CA LEU A 176 15.07 -4.10 11.81
C LEU A 176 14.14 -2.99 11.36
N VAL A 177 14.17 -1.85 12.06
CA VAL A 177 13.36 -0.66 11.72
C VAL A 177 13.77 -0.14 10.35
N THR A 178 15.07 -0.05 10.07
CA THR A 178 15.61 0.39 8.77
C THR A 178 15.19 -0.53 7.64
N MET A 179 15.31 -1.84 7.82
CA MET A 179 14.94 -2.83 6.81
C MET A 179 13.43 -2.86 6.58
N SER A 180 12.62 -2.77 7.64
CA SER A 180 11.17 -2.71 7.54
C SER A 180 10.72 -1.46 6.78
N TYR A 181 11.33 -0.32 7.06
CA TYR A 181 11.06 0.94 6.36
C TYR A 181 11.34 0.83 4.86
N GLN A 182 12.52 0.33 4.50
CA GLN A 182 12.92 0.17 3.10
C GLN A 182 12.10 -0.91 2.39
N TYR A 183 11.71 -1.97 3.09
CA TYR A 183 10.80 -2.98 2.58
C TYR A 183 9.42 -2.39 2.23
N ILE A 184 8.83 -1.60 3.13
CA ILE A 184 7.53 -0.94 2.88
C ILE A 184 7.62 -0.02 1.65
N LEU A 185 8.67 0.80 1.56
CA LEU A 185 8.92 1.63 0.38
C LEU A 185 9.08 0.80 -0.90
N GLY A 186 9.80 -0.32 -0.82
CA GLY A 186 10.02 -1.23 -1.95
C GLY A 186 8.74 -1.87 -2.47
N VAL A 187 7.87 -2.38 -1.59
CA VAL A 187 6.58 -2.97 -2.01
C VAL A 187 5.62 -1.89 -2.53
N LEU A 188 5.64 -0.67 -1.98
CA LEU A 188 4.87 0.46 -2.51
C LEU A 188 5.37 0.91 -3.88
N LEU A 189 6.70 0.98 -4.08
CA LEU A 189 7.28 1.26 -5.39
C LEU A 189 6.87 0.18 -6.40
N GLY A 190 6.95 -1.09 -6.01
CA GLY A 190 6.48 -2.22 -6.80
C GLY A 190 5.02 -2.08 -7.22
N GLU A 191 4.13 -1.75 -6.28
CA GLU A 191 2.71 -1.47 -6.53
C GLU A 191 2.51 -0.28 -7.47
N VAL A 192 3.22 0.84 -7.27
CA VAL A 192 3.10 2.04 -8.11
C VAL A 192 3.49 1.74 -9.57
N LEU A 193 4.54 0.95 -9.78
CA LEU A 193 4.98 0.54 -11.11
C LEU A 193 4.03 -0.49 -11.73
N GLN A 194 3.65 -1.52 -10.97
CA GLN A 194 2.74 -2.58 -11.40
C GLN A 194 1.35 -2.01 -11.72
N SER A 195 0.84 -1.12 -10.87
CA SER A 195 -0.49 -0.53 -11.02
C SER A 195 -0.54 0.35 -12.27
N SER A 196 0.53 1.10 -12.57
CA SER A 196 0.63 1.87 -13.81
C SER A 196 0.46 1.00 -15.05
N TRP A 197 1.13 -0.17 -15.07
CA TRP A 197 0.98 -1.15 -16.15
C TRP A 197 -0.44 -1.76 -16.19
N THR A 198 -0.99 -2.14 -15.03
CA THR A 198 -2.32 -2.73 -14.92
C THR A 198 -3.41 -1.76 -15.35
N ILE A 199 -3.34 -0.49 -14.92
CA ILE A 199 -4.22 0.60 -15.34
C ILE A 199 -4.20 0.70 -16.87
N ALA A 200 -3.02 0.84 -17.48
CA ALA A 200 -2.90 0.94 -18.93
C ALA A 200 -3.54 -0.25 -19.64
N LYS A 201 -3.32 -1.48 -19.16
CA LYS A 201 -3.95 -2.68 -19.71
C LYS A 201 -5.47 -2.65 -19.59
N LEU A 202 -6.01 -2.35 -18.41
CA LEU A 202 -7.46 -2.32 -18.14
C LEU A 202 -8.17 -1.23 -18.96
N THR A 203 -7.53 -0.09 -19.19
CA THR A 203 -8.08 1.03 -19.98
C THR A 203 -8.34 0.66 -21.43
N PHE A 204 -7.47 -0.16 -22.04
CA PHE A 204 -7.55 -0.52 -23.46
C PHE A 204 -8.08 -1.94 -23.71
N GLN A 205 -8.33 -2.72 -22.66
CA GLN A 205 -8.87 -4.08 -22.77
C GLN A 205 -10.31 -4.08 -23.30
N ARG A 206 -10.63 -5.04 -24.19
CA ARG A 206 -11.98 -5.29 -24.70
C ARG A 206 -12.38 -6.76 -24.52
N PRO A 207 -13.61 -7.07 -24.05
CA PRO A 207 -14.60 -6.13 -23.51
C PRO A 207 -14.10 -5.41 -22.25
N SER A 208 -14.69 -4.24 -21.94
CA SER A 208 -14.27 -3.44 -20.79
C SER A 208 -14.47 -4.26 -19.51
N PRO A 209 -13.41 -4.54 -18.74
CA PRO A 209 -13.55 -5.23 -17.46
C PRO A 209 -14.24 -4.31 -16.44
N GLN A 210 -14.75 -4.90 -15.36
CA GLN A 210 -15.26 -4.16 -14.21
C GLN A 210 -14.08 -3.80 -13.30
N TRP A 211 -13.82 -2.50 -13.14
CA TRP A 211 -12.80 -1.94 -12.25
C TRP A 211 -13.14 -0.48 -11.95
N ASP A 212 -12.39 0.17 -11.08
CA ASP A 212 -12.67 1.54 -10.64
C ASP A 212 -12.74 2.55 -11.80
N GLY A 213 -11.90 2.38 -12.82
CA GLY A 213 -11.95 3.23 -14.01
C GLY A 213 -13.29 3.12 -14.76
N SER A 214 -13.85 1.91 -14.89
CA SER A 214 -15.17 1.74 -15.52
C SER A 214 -16.28 2.30 -14.64
N ALA A 215 -16.19 2.13 -13.31
CA ALA A 215 -17.15 2.72 -12.37
C ALA A 215 -17.13 4.27 -12.43
N LEU A 216 -15.96 4.88 -12.53
CA LEU A 216 -15.83 6.34 -12.68
C LEU A 216 -16.42 6.83 -14.00
N LYS A 217 -16.23 6.09 -15.10
CA LYS A 217 -16.85 6.42 -16.38
C LYS A 217 -18.38 6.40 -16.26
N GLU A 218 -18.95 5.38 -15.63
CA GLU A 218 -20.40 5.28 -15.42
C GLU A 218 -20.93 6.41 -14.54
N LEU A 219 -20.20 6.79 -13.49
CA LEU A 219 -20.62 7.85 -12.56
C LEU A 219 -20.52 9.26 -13.17
N SER A 220 -19.46 9.53 -13.93
CA SER A 220 -19.11 10.89 -14.38
C SER A 220 -19.34 11.13 -15.87
N HIS A 221 -19.57 10.08 -16.66
CA HIS A 221 -19.59 10.08 -18.12
C HIS A 221 -18.25 10.51 -18.78
N VAL A 222 -17.19 10.68 -17.99
CA VAL A 222 -15.85 11.00 -18.47
C VAL A 222 -15.17 9.72 -18.97
N PRO A 223 -14.52 9.73 -20.16
CA PRO A 223 -13.78 8.59 -20.66
C PRO A 223 -12.72 8.03 -19.69
N ILE A 224 -12.64 6.71 -19.60
CA ILE A 224 -11.73 5.98 -18.68
C ILE A 224 -10.28 6.47 -18.81
N PHE A 225 -9.81 6.71 -20.05
CA PHE A 225 -8.42 7.10 -20.31
C PHE A 225 -8.00 8.38 -19.61
N ILE A 226 -8.92 9.29 -19.29
CA ILE A 226 -8.63 10.54 -18.56
C ILE A 226 -8.21 10.21 -17.13
N TYR A 227 -9.00 9.39 -16.42
CA TYR A 227 -8.66 8.93 -15.07
C TYR A 227 -7.36 8.11 -15.06
N SER A 228 -7.20 7.22 -16.04
CA SER A 228 -5.99 6.41 -16.20
C SER A 228 -4.75 7.28 -16.37
N THR A 229 -4.84 8.33 -17.19
CA THR A 229 -3.74 9.27 -17.41
C THR A 229 -3.37 10.00 -16.13
N ILE A 230 -4.37 10.47 -15.37
CA ILE A 230 -4.15 11.15 -14.08
C ILE A 230 -3.41 10.24 -13.10
N TRP A 231 -3.88 9.00 -12.92
CA TRP A 231 -3.24 8.05 -11.99
C TRP A 231 -1.82 7.69 -12.42
N ILE A 232 -1.61 7.41 -13.71
CA ILE A 232 -0.26 7.08 -14.22
C ILE A 232 0.69 8.27 -14.06
N ILE A 233 0.26 9.50 -14.36
CA ILE A 233 1.09 10.70 -14.16
C ILE A 233 1.46 10.85 -12.68
N PHE A 234 0.51 10.63 -11.78
CA PHE A 234 0.77 10.73 -10.34
C PHE A 234 1.72 9.64 -9.83
N ASN A 235 1.59 8.42 -10.34
CA ASN A 235 2.54 7.33 -10.10
C ASN A 235 3.96 7.70 -10.58
N LEU A 236 4.08 8.19 -11.82
CA LEU A 236 5.37 8.62 -12.38
C LEU A 236 5.98 9.79 -11.60
N TYR A 237 5.14 10.72 -11.11
CA TYR A 237 5.58 11.79 -10.22
C TYR A 237 6.17 11.24 -8.91
N ALA A 238 5.52 10.27 -8.27
CA ALA A 238 6.04 9.63 -7.06
C ALA A 238 7.39 8.93 -7.31
N VAL A 239 7.54 8.24 -8.44
CA VAL A 239 8.81 7.63 -8.85
C VAL A 239 9.88 8.70 -9.10
N ASN A 240 9.55 9.81 -9.74
CA ASN A 240 10.49 10.91 -9.95
C ASN A 240 11.00 11.51 -8.63
N ILE A 241 10.12 11.70 -7.63
CA ILE A 241 10.53 12.16 -6.31
C ILE A 241 11.44 11.15 -5.60
N LEU A 242 11.16 9.84 -5.73
CA LEU A 242 12.04 8.79 -5.21
C LEU A 242 13.46 8.91 -5.77
N LEU A 243 13.58 9.07 -7.09
CA LEU A 243 14.88 9.21 -7.75
C LEU A 243 15.65 10.46 -7.29
N LYS A 244 14.94 11.58 -7.10
CA LYS A 244 15.54 12.83 -6.56
C LYS A 244 16.01 12.68 -5.12
N TYR A 245 15.18 12.13 -4.24
CA TYR A 245 15.51 11.99 -2.81
C TYR A 245 16.57 10.92 -2.54
N THR A 246 16.83 10.05 -3.51
CA THR A 246 17.92 9.07 -3.47
C THR A 246 19.16 9.49 -4.25
N HIS A 247 19.19 10.75 -4.75
CA HIS A 247 20.30 11.32 -5.52
C HIS A 247 20.70 10.53 -6.78
N LEU A 248 19.77 9.75 -7.34
CA LEU A 248 19.98 9.09 -8.63
C LEU A 248 19.85 10.05 -9.81
N ILE A 249 19.04 11.10 -9.64
CA ILE A 249 18.88 12.19 -10.59
C ILE A 249 18.87 13.52 -9.83
N ASN A 250 19.29 14.59 -10.50
CA ASN A 250 19.29 15.95 -9.95
C ASN A 250 17.92 16.63 -10.08
#